data_AF-A0A377XDZ1-F1
#
_entry.id   AF-A0A377XDZ1-F1
#
_cell.length_a   1.000
_cell.length_b   1.000
_cell.length_c   1.000
_cell.angle_alpha   90.00
_cell.angle_beta   90.00
_cell.angle_gamma   90.00
#
_symmetry.space_group_name_H-M   'P 1'
#
loop_
_entity.id
_entity.type
_entity.pdbx_description
1 polymer ?
#
loop_
_entity_poly.entity_id
_entity_poly.type
_entity_poly.pdbx_seq_one_letter_code
_entity_poly.pdbx_strand_id
1 'polypeptide(L)'
;MLPAEWYTRHGVCLRSGETVDEVDIQQRRLRIAETWLPWDELVFATGSRPFIPPLPGIDRPQVMPFRTLADVERILAIPGPAVVIGGGVLGVEAAAALASSRRRGHSSASRQAD
;
A
#
# COMPACT_ATOMS: atom_id res chain seq x y z
N MET A 1 9.13 6.13 -6.87
CA MET A 1 10.31 5.46 -7.48
C MET A 1 11.26 6.52 -7.97
N LEU A 2 12.53 6.16 -8.20
CA LEU A 2 13.48 7.05 -8.87
C LEU A 2 13.13 7.14 -10.37
N PRO A 3 13.60 8.16 -11.11
CA PRO A 3 13.44 8.24 -12.56
C PRO A 3 14.02 7.00 -13.26
N ALA A 4 13.42 6.58 -14.37
CA ALA A 4 13.84 5.37 -15.10
C ALA A 4 15.32 5.42 -15.53
N GLU A 5 15.79 6.61 -15.90
CA GLU A 5 17.16 6.86 -16.33
C GLU A 5 18.18 6.59 -15.21
N TRP A 6 17.77 6.72 -13.95
CA TRP A 6 18.63 6.41 -12.81
C TRP A 6 18.97 4.92 -12.80
N TYR A 7 18.00 4.03 -13.00
CA TYR A 7 18.22 2.58 -12.96
C TYR A 7 19.16 2.13 -14.08
N THR A 8 18.90 2.56 -15.32
CA THR A 8 19.76 2.24 -16.48
C THR A 8 21.18 2.73 -16.29
N ARG A 9 21.37 3.96 -15.76
CA ARG A 9 22.70 4.52 -15.49
C ARG A 9 23.51 3.72 -14.47
N HIS A 10 22.82 3.04 -13.55
CA HIS A 10 23.45 2.23 -12.50
C HIS A 10 23.43 0.72 -12.83
N GLY A 11 23.14 0.34 -14.08
CA GLY A 11 23.14 -1.06 -14.51
C GLY A 11 22.02 -1.91 -13.88
N VAL A 12 20.94 -1.27 -13.41
CA VAL A 12 19.80 -1.96 -12.79
C VAL A 12 18.71 -2.18 -13.84
N CYS A 13 18.40 -3.45 -14.12
CA CYS A 13 17.22 -3.82 -14.89
C CYS A 13 15.99 -3.75 -13.99
N LEU A 14 15.17 -2.71 -14.17
CA LEU A 14 13.93 -2.54 -13.42
C LEU A 14 12.77 -3.22 -14.13
N ARG A 15 12.09 -4.15 -13.44
CA ARG A 15 10.86 -4.81 -13.90
C ARG A 15 9.70 -4.45 -12.99
N SER A 16 8.99 -3.37 -13.31
CA SER A 16 7.85 -2.87 -12.54
C SER A 16 6.52 -3.43 -13.05
N GLY A 17 5.53 -3.60 -12.16
CA GLY A 17 4.21 -4.11 -12.53
C GLY A 17 4.16 -5.63 -12.73
N GLU A 18 5.28 -6.31 -12.46
CA GLU A 18 5.38 -7.76 -12.53
C GLU A 18 5.34 -8.37 -11.11
N THR A 19 4.69 -9.53 -11.00
CA THR A 19 4.61 -10.28 -9.75
C THR A 19 5.41 -11.57 -9.90
N VAL A 20 6.26 -11.86 -8.91
CA VAL A 20 6.91 -13.17 -8.80
C VAL A 20 5.94 -14.10 -8.08
N ASP A 21 5.45 -15.11 -8.81
CA ASP A 21 4.42 -16.03 -8.33
C ASP A 21 5.04 -17.22 -7.59
N GLU A 22 6.27 -17.58 -7.94
CA GLU A 22 6.93 -18.78 -7.44
C GLU A 22 8.46 -18.63 -7.47
N VAL A 23 9.13 -19.27 -6.50
CA VAL A 23 10.58 -19.37 -6.44
C VAL A 23 10.96 -20.83 -6.29
N ASP A 24 11.74 -21.34 -7.24
CA ASP A 24 12.34 -22.67 -7.21
C ASP A 24 13.81 -22.52 -6.80
N ILE A 25 14.09 -22.80 -5.53
CA ILE A 25 15.42 -22.67 -4.93
C ILE A 25 16.36 -23.75 -5.47
N GLN A 26 15.86 -24.95 -5.74
CA GLN A 26 16.68 -26.07 -6.20
C GLN A 26 17.24 -25.81 -7.59
N GLN A 27 16.40 -25.25 -8.48
CA GLN A 27 16.80 -24.92 -9.86
C GLN A 27 17.27 -23.47 -10.03
N ARG A 28 17.37 -22.70 -8.93
CA ARG A 28 17.77 -21.29 -8.90
C ARG A 28 17.05 -20.43 -9.92
N ARG A 29 15.72 -20.49 -9.91
CA ARG A 29 14.86 -19.73 -10.83
C ARG A 29 13.60 -19.21 -10.13
N LEU A 30 13.01 -18.16 -10.70
CA LEU A 30 11.74 -17.60 -10.26
C LEU A 30 10.77 -17.52 -11.43
N ARG A 31 9.47 -17.53 -11.13
CA ARG A 31 8.41 -17.48 -12.15
C ARG A 31 7.67 -16.16 -12.09
N ILE A 32 7.50 -15.57 -13.26
CA ILE A 32 6.65 -14.39 -13.50
C ILE A 32 5.65 -14.81 -14.58
N ALA A 33 4.36 -14.91 -14.24
CA ALA A 33 3.35 -15.50 -15.11
C ALA A 33 3.79 -16.89 -15.62
N GLU A 34 3.99 -17.04 -16.93
CA GLU A 34 4.42 -18.29 -17.57
C GLU A 34 5.93 -18.38 -17.84
N THR A 35 6.71 -17.37 -17.43
CA THR A 35 8.15 -17.28 -17.74
C THR A 35 9.00 -17.61 -16.53
N TRP A 36 9.97 -18.52 -16.71
CA TRP A 36 11.01 -18.82 -15.73
C TRP A 36 12.27 -17.99 -15.98
N LEU A 37 12.82 -17.41 -14.91
CA LEU A 37 14.00 -16.55 -14.95
C LEU A 37 15.04 -17.10 -13.99
N PRO A 38 16.27 -17.41 -14.44
CA PRO A 38 17.34 -17.87 -13.57
C PRO A 38 17.89 -16.73 -12.72
N TRP A 39 18.53 -17.08 -11.60
CA TRP A 39 19.25 -16.15 -10.75
C TRP A 39 20.53 -16.78 -10.18
N ASP A 40 21.55 -15.96 -9.98
CA ASP A 40 22.73 -16.33 -9.18
C ASP A 40 22.45 -16.09 -7.71
N GLU A 41 22.05 -14.88 -7.33
CA GLU A 41 21.68 -14.57 -5.94
C GLU A 41 20.27 -14.00 -5.89
N LEU A 42 19.50 -14.40 -4.88
CA LEU A 42 18.12 -13.96 -4.69
C LEU A 42 17.93 -13.31 -3.32
N VAL A 43 17.45 -12.07 -3.34
CA VAL A 43 17.09 -11.30 -2.13
C VAL A 43 15.58 -11.11 -2.07
N PHE A 44 14.96 -11.58 -0.99
CA PHE A 44 13.54 -11.33 -0.74
C PHE A 44 13.35 -9.94 -0.11
N ALA A 45 12.78 -9.02 -0.89
CA ALA A 45 12.40 -7.68 -0.46
C ALA A 45 10.88 -7.46 -0.56
N THR A 46 10.08 -8.49 -0.31
CA THR A 46 8.61 -8.51 -0.52
C THR A 46 7.80 -7.75 0.54
N GLY A 47 8.46 -7.24 1.58
CA GLY A 47 7.81 -6.50 2.66
C GLY A 47 6.91 -7.40 3.53
N SER A 48 5.81 -6.84 4.02
CA SER A 48 4.87 -7.54 4.92
C SER A 48 3.42 -7.18 4.60
N ARG A 49 2.49 -8.04 5.03
CA ARG A 49 1.04 -7.82 4.92
C ARG A 49 0.46 -7.35 6.26
N PRO A 50 -0.57 -6.51 6.27
CA PRO A 50 -1.30 -6.15 7.48
C PRO A 50 -1.88 -7.38 8.17
N PHE A 51 -1.79 -7.43 9.49
CA PHE A 51 -2.53 -8.40 10.28
C PHE A 51 -4.01 -7.99 10.34
N ILE A 52 -4.90 -8.88 9.94
CA ILE A 52 -6.35 -8.70 9.99
C ILE A 52 -6.90 -9.56 11.13
N PRO A 53 -7.40 -8.96 12.22
CA PRO A 53 -7.86 -9.72 13.38
C PRO A 53 -9.16 -10.48 13.06
N PRO A 54 -9.35 -11.71 13.58
CA PRO A 54 -10.54 -12.51 13.32
C PRO A 54 -11.73 -11.99 14.15
N LEU A 55 -12.43 -10.99 13.62
CA LEU A 55 -13.55 -10.33 14.29
C LEU A 55 -14.83 -10.43 13.44
N PRO A 56 -16.02 -10.57 14.06
CA PRO A 56 -17.27 -10.48 13.33
C PRO A 56 -17.38 -9.17 12.54
N GLY A 57 -17.70 -9.28 11.24
CA GLY A 57 -17.82 -8.11 10.36
C GLY A 57 -16.50 -7.56 9.82
N ILE A 58 -15.37 -8.26 9.99
CA ILE A 58 -14.07 -7.83 9.45
C ILE A 58 -14.04 -7.79 7.91
N ASP A 59 -14.88 -8.57 7.24
CA ASP A 59 -14.96 -8.63 5.77
C ASP A 59 -15.92 -7.58 5.16
N ARG A 60 -16.47 -6.66 5.97
CA ARG A 60 -17.34 -5.61 5.45
C ARG A 60 -16.54 -4.69 4.51
N PRO A 61 -17.15 -4.17 3.43
CA PRO A 61 -16.42 -3.38 2.42
C PRO A 61 -15.82 -2.07 2.97
N GLN A 62 -16.32 -1.57 4.10
CA GLN A 62 -15.78 -0.38 4.77
C GLN A 62 -14.59 -0.69 5.69
N VAL A 63 -14.33 -1.97 5.99
CA VAL A 63 -13.17 -2.40 6.77
C VAL A 63 -12.04 -2.66 5.78
N MET A 64 -10.93 -1.95 5.96
CA MET A 64 -9.83 -2.00 5.00
C MET A 64 -8.46 -1.93 5.69
N PRO A 65 -7.44 -2.59 5.11
CA PRO A 65 -6.07 -2.43 5.56
C PRO A 65 -5.55 -1.01 5.33
N PHE A 66 -4.45 -0.67 5.99
CA PHE A 66 -3.68 0.55 5.77
C PHE A 66 -2.21 0.18 5.53
N ARG A 67 -1.82 0.03 4.25
CA ARG A 67 -0.43 -0.32 3.87
C ARG A 67 0.04 0.28 2.56
N THR A 68 -0.81 0.29 1.55
CA THR A 68 -0.48 0.74 0.20
C THR A 68 -1.08 2.12 -0.09
N LEU A 69 -0.60 2.79 -1.12
CA LEU A 69 -1.22 4.04 -1.58
C LEU A 69 -2.68 3.83 -2.01
N ALA A 70 -2.96 2.70 -2.68
CA ALA A 70 -4.32 2.33 -3.06
C ALA A 70 -5.24 2.14 -1.83
N ASP A 71 -4.71 1.66 -0.70
CA ASP A 71 -5.48 1.61 0.54
C ASP A 71 -5.87 3.02 1.00
N VAL A 72 -4.91 3.96 0.98
CA VAL A 72 -5.16 5.35 1.36
C VAL A 72 -6.22 6.00 0.47
N GLU A 73 -6.13 5.81 -0.84
CA GLU A 73 -7.11 6.33 -1.80
C GLU A 73 -8.52 5.78 -1.51
N ARG A 74 -8.64 4.47 -1.24
CA ARG A 74 -9.91 3.85 -0.85
C ARG A 74 -10.46 4.39 0.48
N ILE A 75 -9.60 4.58 1.49
CA ILE A 75 -10.00 5.15 2.78
C ILE A 75 -10.55 6.56 2.58
N LEU A 76 -9.84 7.41 1.84
CA LEU A 76 -10.21 8.81 1.63
C LEU A 76 -11.45 9.00 0.75
N ALA A 77 -11.78 8.02 -0.09
CA ALA A 77 -13.00 8.04 -0.89
C ALA A 77 -14.28 7.81 -0.05
N ILE A 78 -14.19 7.28 1.18
CA ILE A 78 -15.35 7.06 2.05
C ILE A 78 -15.57 8.27 2.97
N PRO A 79 -16.70 8.97 2.85
CA PRO A 79 -17.03 10.09 3.74
C PRO A 79 -17.52 9.62 5.11
N GLY A 80 -17.59 10.56 6.05
CA GLY A 80 -18.13 10.34 7.39
C GLY A 80 -17.05 9.95 8.41
N PRO A 81 -17.46 9.53 9.62
CA PRO A 81 -16.54 9.12 10.70
C PRO A 81 -15.69 7.91 10.32
N ALA A 82 -14.51 7.79 10.92
CA ALA A 82 -13.60 6.66 10.73
C ALA A 82 -13.07 6.21 12.08
N VAL A 83 -12.87 4.91 12.20
CA VAL A 83 -12.30 4.25 13.37
C VAL A 83 -11.01 3.59 12.92
N VAL A 84 -9.94 3.75 13.70
CA VAL A 84 -8.68 3.05 13.50
C VAL A 84 -8.59 1.92 14.52
N ILE A 85 -8.44 0.68 14.03
CA ILE A 85 -8.27 -0.51 14.87
C ILE A 85 -6.77 -0.82 14.94
N GLY A 86 -6.16 -0.52 16.10
CA GLY A 86 -4.73 -0.71 16.37
C GLY A 86 -4.05 0.59 16.79
N GLY A 87 -3.39 0.57 17.95
CA GLY A 87 -2.74 1.74 18.58
C GLY A 87 -1.22 1.80 18.43
N GLY A 88 -0.65 1.05 17.49
CA GLY A 88 0.78 1.15 17.16
C GLY A 88 1.09 2.44 16.39
N VAL A 89 2.38 2.67 16.08
CA VAL A 89 2.86 3.91 15.40
C VAL A 89 2.03 4.25 14.15
N LEU A 90 1.86 3.29 13.23
CA LEU A 90 1.06 3.49 12.01
C LEU A 90 -0.40 3.82 12.30
N GLY A 91 -0.99 3.22 13.35
CA GLY A 91 -2.38 3.45 13.71
C GLY A 91 -2.61 4.85 14.27
N VAL A 92 -1.72 5.32 15.14
CA VAL A 92 -1.79 6.68 15.70
C VAL A 92 -1.54 7.73 14.62
N GLU A 93 -0.57 7.52 13.73
CA GLU A 93 -0.32 8.41 12.60
C GLU A 93 -1.51 8.46 11.64
N ALA A 94 -2.10 7.31 11.29
CA ALA A 94 -3.30 7.24 10.46
C ALA A 94 -4.48 8.00 11.10
N ALA A 95 -4.71 7.81 12.40
CA ALA A 95 -5.76 8.51 13.14
C ALA A 95 -5.54 10.03 13.14
N ALA A 96 -4.31 10.50 13.37
CA ALA A 96 -3.95 11.91 13.34
C ALA A 96 -4.12 12.52 11.94
N ALA A 97 -3.71 11.78 10.89
CA ALA A 97 -3.87 12.21 9.50
C ALA A 97 -5.36 12.33 9.10
N LEU A 98 -6.19 11.35 9.46
CA LEU A 98 -7.64 11.35 9.20
C LEU A 98 -8.37 12.46 9.97
N ALA A 99 -7.97 12.73 11.21
CA ALA A 99 -8.51 13.85 11.99
C ALA A 99 -8.16 15.20 11.35
N SER A 100 -6.91 15.34 10.88
CA SER A 100 -6.40 16.56 10.24
C SER A 100 -6.99 16.81 8.86
N SER A 101 -7.18 15.76 8.05
CA SER A 101 -7.78 15.87 6.71
C SER A 101 -9.23 16.35 6.78
N ARG A 102 -10.00 15.89 7.78
CA ARG A 102 -11.37 16.34 8.02
C ARG A 102 -11.49 17.80 8.43
N ARG A 103 -10.52 18.34 9.16
CA ARG A 103 -10.48 19.77 9.50
C ARG A 103 -10.31 20.65 8.26
N ARG A 104 -9.58 20.16 7.25
CA ARG A 104 -9.38 20.86 5.96
C ARG A 104 -10.58 20.72 5.01
N GLY A 105 -11.35 19.64 5.10
CA GLY A 105 -12.59 19.47 4.32
C GLY A 105 -13.80 20.27 4.83
N HIS A 106 -13.73 20.85 6.04
CA HIS A 106 -14.80 21.69 6.61
C HIS A 106 -14.54 23.20 6.44
N SER A 107 -13.49 23.62 5.73
CA SER A 107 -13.16 25.02 5.49
C SER A 107 -13.39 25.45 4.03
N SER A 108 -14.59 25.23 3.49
CA SER A 108 -15.02 25.88 2.24
C SER A 108 -16.53 25.81 2.03
N ALA A 109 -17.30 26.54 2.84
CA ALA A 109 -18.64 27.02 2.49
C ALA A 109 -19.09 28.08 3.50
N SER A 110 -18.77 29.35 3.25
CA SER A 110 -19.55 30.52 3.69
C SER A 110 -18.80 31.83 3.40
N ARG A 111 -18.75 32.24 2.13
CA ARG A 111 -18.76 33.66 1.77
C ARG A 111 -19.51 33.84 0.46
N GLN A 112 -20.84 33.91 0.56
CA GLN A 112 -21.65 34.68 -0.37
C GLN A 112 -22.83 35.26 0.42
N ALA A 113 -22.69 36.51 0.81
CA ALA A 113 -23.75 37.46 1.16
C ALA A 113 -23.09 38.84 1.22
N ASP A 114 -23.14 39.55 0.08
CA ASP A 114 -23.53 40.96 -0.08
C ASP A 114 -23.29 41.39 -1.54
#